data_AF-A0A3E0QRA5-F1
#
_entry.id   AF-A0A3E0QRA5-F1
#
_cell.length_a   1.000
_cell.length_b   1.000
_cell.length_c   1.000
_cell.angle_alpha   90.00
_cell.angle_beta   90.00
_cell.angle_gamma   90.00
#
_symmetry.space_group_name_H-M   'P 1'
#
loop_
_entity.id
_entity.type
_entity.pdbx_description
1 polymer ?
#
loop_
_entity_poly.entity_id
_entity_poly.type
_entity_poly.pdbx_seq_one_letter_code
_entity_poly.pdbx_strand_id
1 'polypeptide(L)' 'MLRKLSHKHINLFSGFLKCADCGHGMVALNKEGKHKSYICGTYRRVGKIACSTHYILDRTLVPAIKAHLTVLR' A
#
# COMPACT_ATOMS: atom_id res chain seq x y z
N MET A 1 -8.62 -3.34 34.49
CA MET A 1 -8.60 -3.90 33.12
C MET A 1 -8.01 -2.87 32.17
N LEU A 2 -6.73 -2.99 31.81
CA LEU A 2 -6.14 -2.13 30.77
C LEU A 2 -6.71 -2.56 29.41
N ARG A 3 -7.52 -1.70 28.79
CA ARG A 3 -8.00 -1.85 27.41
C ARG A 3 -6.77 -1.97 26.50
N LYS A 4 -6.51 -3.16 25.97
CA LYS A 4 -5.61 -3.35 24.81
C LYS A 4 -6.16 -2.45 23.70
N LEU A 5 -5.48 -1.35 23.40
CA LEU A 5 -5.70 -0.62 22.16
C LEU A 5 -5.33 -1.59 21.04
N SER A 6 -6.34 -2.13 20.36
CA SER A 6 -6.15 -2.84 19.10
C SER A 6 -5.25 -1.97 18.23
N HIS A 7 -4.04 -2.45 17.92
CA HIS A 7 -3.06 -1.74 17.11
C HIS A 7 -3.62 -1.69 15.68
N LYS A 8 -4.56 -0.77 15.44
CA LYS A 8 -5.22 -0.64 14.14
C LYS A 8 -4.15 -0.20 13.16
N HIS A 9 -3.79 -1.07 12.21
CA HIS A 9 -2.78 -0.76 11.21
C HIS A 9 -3.18 0.50 10.45
N ILE A 10 -2.41 1.58 10.61
CA ILE A 10 -2.60 2.81 9.85
C ILE A 10 -2.07 2.58 8.44
N ASN A 11 -2.96 2.63 7.45
CA ASN A 11 -2.63 2.48 6.04
C ASN A 11 -2.70 3.85 5.35
N LEU A 12 -1.61 4.62 5.48
CA LEU A 12 -1.53 6.04 5.08
C LEU A 12 -2.04 6.33 3.67
N PHE A 13 -1.77 5.42 2.72
CA PHE A 13 -2.06 5.66 1.30
C PHE A 13 -3.28 4.89 0.77
N SER A 14 -4.06 4.27 1.65
CA SER A 14 -5.32 3.64 1.24
C SER A 14 -6.24 4.66 0.58
N GLY A 15 -6.75 4.33 -0.61
CA GLY A 15 -7.64 5.21 -1.39
C GLY A 15 -6.90 6.17 -2.35
N PHE A 16 -5.61 6.44 -2.13
CA PHE A 16 -4.83 7.33 -3.00
C PHE A 16 -4.09 6.58 -4.11
N LEU A 17 -3.60 5.38 -3.82
CA LEU A 17 -2.78 4.62 -4.77
C LEU A 17 -3.63 3.94 -5.85
N LYS A 18 -3.18 4.08 -7.10
CA LYS A 18 -3.69 3.37 -8.27
C LYS A 18 -2.59 2.53 -8.89
N CYS A 19 -2.95 1.36 -9.41
CA CYS A 19 -2.09 0.55 -10.24
C CYS A 19 -1.91 1.25 -11.59
N ALA A 20 -0.66 1.45 -12.03
CA ALA A 20 -0.35 2.10 -13.29
C ALA A 20 -0.90 1.32 -14.50
N ASP A 21 -0.88 0.00 -14.43
CA ASP A 21 -1.25 -0.87 -15.55
C ASP A 21 -2.77 -1.01 -15.71
N CYS A 22 -3.48 -1.32 -14.63
CA CYS A 22 -4.92 -1.60 -14.71
C CYS A 22 -5.82 -0.48 -14.16
N GLY A 23 -5.26 0.64 -13.70
CA GLY A 23 -5.99 1.81 -13.19
C GLY A 23 -6.78 1.61 -11.89
N HIS A 24 -6.88 0.38 -11.37
CA HIS A 24 -7.61 0.07 -10.14
C HIS A 24 -6.81 0.41 -8.88
N GLY A 25 -7.51 0.54 -7.75
CA GLY A 25 -6.90 0.87 -6.47
C GLY A 25 -5.91 -0.17 -5.98
N MET A 26 -4.83 0.30 -5.35
CA MET A 26 -3.94 -0.57 -4.58
C MET A 26 -4.44 -0.70 -3.14
N VAL A 27 -4.23 -1.87 -2.54
CA VAL A 27 -4.68 -2.20 -1.19
C VAL A 27 -3.51 -2.51 -0.28
N ALA A 28 -3.59 -2.04 0.97
CA ALA A 28 -2.56 -2.32 1.96
C ALA A 28 -2.54 -3.81 2.35
N LEU A 29 -1.33 -4.33 2.50
CA LEU A 29 -1.05 -5.68 2.96
C LEU A 29 -0.15 -5.58 4.20
N ASN A 30 -0.76 -5.87 5.35
CA ASN A 30 -0.09 -5.95 6.65
C ASN A 30 0.03 -7.43 7.01
N LYS A 31 1.25 -7.98 6.96
CA LYS A 31 1.53 -9.36 7.35
C LYS A 31 2.50 -9.31 8.53
N GLU A 32 2.22 -10.09 9.56
CA GLU A 32 3.14 -10.25 10.70
C GLU A 32 4.52 -10.71 10.22
N GLY A 33 5.58 -10.15 10.80
CA GLY A 33 6.96 -10.44 10.39
C GLY A 33 7.36 -9.92 9.00
N LYS A 34 6.49 -9.17 8.29
CA LYS A 34 6.80 -8.59 6.98
C LYS A 34 6.58 -7.09 6.97
N HIS A 35 7.33 -6.40 6.12
CA HIS A 35 7.11 -4.98 5.88
C HIS A 35 5.75 -4.75 5.24
N LYS A 36 5.07 -3.68 5.67
CA LYS A 36 3.86 -3.20 5.04
C LYS A 36 4.11 -2.91 3.57
N SER A 37 3.17 -3.29 2.74
CA SER A 37 3.19 -3.05 1.30
C SER A 37 1.81 -2.67 0.80
N TYR A 38 1.75 -2.09 -0.38
CA TYR A 38 0.53 -1.89 -1.13
C TYR A 38 0.63 -2.72 -2.40
N ILE A 39 -0.41 -3.51 -2.67
CA ILE A 39 -0.48 -4.42 -3.83
C ILE A 39 -1.66 -4.03 -4.71
N CYS A 40 -1.55 -4.20 -6.02
CA CYS A 40 -2.68 -4.00 -6.94
C CYS A 40 -3.89 -4.84 -6.47
N GLY A 41 -5.03 -4.17 -6.24
CA GLY A 41 -6.25 -4.82 -5.76
C GLY A 41 -6.82 -5.82 -6.76
N THR A 42 -6.70 -5.54 -8.06
CA THR A 42 -7.15 -6.45 -9.13
C THR A 42 -6.30 -7.72 -9.17
N TYR A 43 -4.97 -7.58 -9.17
CA TYR A 43 -4.07 -8.73 -9.06
C TYR A 43 -4.34 -9.54 -7.78
N ARG A 44 -4.50 -8.88 -6.64
CA ARG A 44 -4.76 -9.57 -5.37
C ARG A 44 -6.07 -10.37 -5.39
N ARG A 45 -7.11 -9.86 -6.07
CA ARG A 45 -8.45 -10.48 -6.09
C ARG A 45 -8.59 -11.55 -7.17
N VAL A 46 -8.05 -11.31 -8.36
CA VAL A 46 -8.28 -12.14 -9.56
C VAL A 46 -7.02 -12.88 -10.02
N GLY A 47 -5.84 -12.41 -9.63
CA GLY A 47 -4.56 -13.01 -10.00
C GLY A 47 -4.02 -12.54 -11.35
N LYS A 48 -3.07 -13.31 -11.87
CA LYS A 48 -2.25 -12.97 -13.05
C LYS A 48 -3.07 -12.76 -14.34
N ILE A 49 -4.27 -13.34 -14.42
CA ILE A 49 -5.15 -13.23 -15.57
C ILE A 49 -5.63 -11.78 -15.77
N ALA A 50 -5.79 -11.02 -14.68
CA ALA A 50 -6.34 -9.67 -14.75
C ALA A 50 -5.29 -8.55 -14.63
N CYS A 51 -4.11 -8.84 -14.05
CA CYS A 51 -3.02 -7.88 -13.90
C CYS A 51 -1.73 -8.63 -13.52
N SER A 52 -0.55 -8.01 -13.66
CA SER A 52 0.73 -8.51 -13.11
C SER A 52 0.89 -8.22 -11.61
N THR A 53 1.93 -8.80 -11.00
CA THR A 53 2.24 -8.70 -9.57
C THR A 53 2.78 -7.31 -9.18
N HIS A 54 1.93 -6.28 -9.22
CA HIS A 54 2.33 -4.93 -8.81
C HIS A 54 2.25 -4.76 -7.30
N TYR A 55 3.37 -4.44 -6.69
CA TYR A 55 3.41 -4.03 -5.29
C TYR A 55 4.51 -2.98 -5.06
N ILE A 56 4.31 -2.19 -4.01
CA ILE A 56 5.33 -1.28 -3.50
C ILE A 56 5.38 -1.38 -1.98
N LEU A 57 6.59 -1.37 -1.42
CA LEU A 57 6.78 -1.39 0.02
C LEU A 57 6.56 0.00 0.61
N ASP A 58 5.96 0.06 1.80
CA ASP A 58 5.73 1.31 2.52
C ASP A 58 7.06 2.04 2.80
N ARG A 59 8.12 1.29 3.11
CA ARG A 59 9.48 1.81 3.30
C ARG A 59 10.10 2.47 2.05
N THR A 60 9.58 2.15 0.86
CA THR A 60 10.00 2.76 -0.41
C THR A 60 9.09 3.94 -0.76
N LEU A 61 7.79 3.77 -0.56
CA LEU A 61 6.77 4.75 -0.92
C LEU A 61 6.82 6.02 -0.05
N VAL A 62 6.95 5.87 1.28
CA VAL A 62 6.94 7.02 2.21
C VAL A 62 8.09 8.00 1.93
N PRO A 63 9.36 7.55 1.81
CA PRO A 63 10.45 8.49 1.50
C PRO A 63 10.30 9.13 0.13
N ALA A 64 9.85 8.38 -0.88
CA ALA A 64 9.65 8.91 -2.23
C ALA A 64 8.63 10.06 -2.26
N ILE A 65 7.49 9.89 -1.57
CA ILE A 65 6.48 10.95 -1.46
C ILE A 65 7.03 12.14 -0.67
N LYS A 66 7.71 11.91 0.46
CA LYS A 66 8.32 13.02 1.24
C LYS A 66 9.32 13.82 0.42
N ALA A 67 10.18 13.15 -0.34
CA ALA A 67 11.15 13.80 -1.22
C ALA A 67 10.43 14.64 -2.28
N HIS A 68 9.41 14.07 -2.94
CA HIS A 68 8.63 14.78 -3.95
C HIS A 68 7.91 16.02 -3.38
N LEU A 69 7.29 15.90 -2.20
CA LEU A 69 6.62 17.02 -1.54
C LEU A 69 7.57 18.14 -1.10
N THR A 70 8.85 17.82 -0.84
CA THR A 70 9.85 18.84 -0.47
C THR A 70 10.25 19.70 -1.67
N VAL A 71 10.26 19.11 -2.88
CA VAL A 71 10.56 19.85 -4.12
C VAL A 71 9.42 20.80 -4.51
N LEU A 72 8.19 20.51 -4.08
CA LEU A 72 7.00 21.31 -4.36
C LEU A 72 6.78 22.46 -3.35
N ARG A 73 7.69 22.64 -2.38
CA ARG A 73 7.69 23.79 -1.45
C ARG A 73 8.49 24.93 -2.02
#